data_AF-A0A7T5EPL0-F1
#
_entry.id   AF-A0A7T5EPL0-F1
#
_cell.length_a   1.000
_cell.length_b   1.000
_cell.length_c   1.000
_cell.angle_alpha   90.00
_cell.angle_beta   90.00
_cell.angle_gamma   90.00
#
_symmetry.space_group_name_H-M   'P 1'
#
loop_
_entity.id
_entity.type
_entity.pdbx_description
1 polymer ?
#
loop_
_entity_poly.entity_id
_entity_poly.type
_entity_poly.pdbx_seq_one_letter_code
_entity_poly.pdbx_strand_id
1 'polypeptide(L)'
;MFVTVEKEGEGAAVRVMGEKIRHDGNGTYPLPGRLIQALKPADLPTGLVFTLSDTLPCGVRFFQEDLVVFWREGSPLSFQIEVISRYDPATWDGLFPLAQTLLQRYRLLQTVRDVDVAEARLDEQTYRLSYRFRWQAREEEDLEGLLLSVWEVISRLEQMGNARLWKGIQSESGNDLYPS
;
A
#
# COMPACT_ATOMS: atom_id res chain seq x y z
N MET A 1 -22.79 -14.13 -3.24
CA MET A 1 -22.52 -12.71 -2.95
C MET A 1 -21.88 -12.66 -1.58
N PHE A 2 -20.57 -12.40 -1.52
CA PHE A 2 -19.78 -12.51 -0.29
C PHE A 2 -19.74 -11.21 0.52
N VAL A 3 -19.94 -10.07 -0.13
CA VAL A 3 -20.09 -8.76 0.52
C VAL A 3 -21.53 -8.28 0.33
N THR A 4 -22.20 -7.90 1.40
CA THR A 4 -23.51 -7.25 1.35
C THR A 4 -23.45 -5.86 1.97
N VAL A 5 -24.17 -4.92 1.37
CA VAL A 5 -24.33 -3.56 1.86
C VAL A 5 -25.80 -3.38 2.22
N GLU A 6 -26.08 -3.21 3.50
CA GLU A 6 -27.42 -3.04 4.05
C GLU A 6 -27.56 -1.61 4.57
N LYS A 7 -28.73 -0.99 4.37
CA LYS A 7 -29.00 0.31 4.99
C LYS A 7 -29.31 0.10 6.48
N GLU A 8 -28.59 0.76 7.36
CA GLU A 8 -28.77 0.64 8.82
C GLU A 8 -28.89 2.05 9.42
N GLY A 9 -30.12 2.44 9.78
CA GLY A 9 -30.41 3.80 10.27
C GLY A 9 -30.09 4.88 9.23
N GLU A 10 -29.29 5.87 9.63
CA GLU A 10 -28.78 6.92 8.74
C GLU A 10 -27.54 6.50 7.93
N GLY A 11 -27.01 5.29 8.15
CA GLY A 11 -25.78 4.80 7.54
C GLY A 11 -25.93 3.52 6.71
N ALA A 12 -24.79 3.00 6.28
CA ALA A 12 -24.66 1.69 5.64
C ALA A 12 -23.92 0.72 6.58
N ALA A 13 -24.42 -0.50 6.69
CA ALA A 13 -23.73 -1.63 7.30
C ALA A 13 -23.12 -2.48 6.18
N VAL A 14 -21.82 -2.73 6.28
CA VAL A 14 -21.13 -3.66 5.39
C VAL A 14 -21.00 -4.98 6.10
N ARG A 15 -21.43 -6.06 5.45
CA ARG A 15 -21.16 -7.42 5.91
C ARG A 15 -20.29 -8.14 4.91
N VAL A 16 -19.27 -8.82 5.40
CA VAL A 16 -18.37 -9.67 4.62
C VAL A 16 -18.49 -11.07 5.18
N MET A 17 -18.92 -12.03 4.37
CA MET A 17 -19.17 -13.41 4.81
C MET A 17 -20.12 -13.50 6.02
N GLY A 18 -21.08 -12.57 6.12
CA GLY A 18 -22.01 -12.46 7.25
C GLY A 18 -21.47 -11.69 8.47
N GLU A 19 -20.16 -11.46 8.55
CA GLU A 19 -19.53 -10.67 9.61
C GLU A 19 -19.71 -9.17 9.34
N LYS A 20 -20.18 -8.42 10.35
CA LYS A 20 -20.37 -6.96 10.24
C LYS A 20 -19.04 -6.24 10.36
N ILE A 21 -18.64 -5.54 9.29
CA ILE A 21 -17.48 -4.66 9.27
C ILE A 21 -17.93 -3.25 9.63
N ARG A 22 -17.40 -2.73 10.74
CA ARG A 22 -17.72 -1.38 11.21
C ARG A 22 -16.85 -0.36 10.52
N HIS A 23 -17.46 0.73 10.07
CA HIS A 23 -16.75 1.89 9.57
C HIS A 23 -15.80 2.44 10.64
N ASP A 24 -14.55 2.75 10.29
CA ASP A 24 -13.51 3.17 11.24
C ASP A 24 -13.59 4.67 11.64
N GLY A 25 -14.50 5.41 11.02
CA GLY A 25 -14.64 6.86 11.21
C GLY A 25 -13.78 7.72 10.29
N ASN A 26 -12.83 7.12 9.56
CA ASN A 26 -11.96 7.79 8.59
C ASN A 26 -12.41 7.62 7.14
N GLY A 27 -13.62 7.11 6.91
CA GLY A 27 -14.12 6.84 5.56
C GLY A 27 -13.85 5.42 5.08
N THR A 28 -13.33 4.52 5.93
CA THR A 28 -12.91 3.18 5.49
C THR A 28 -13.55 2.05 6.31
N TYR A 29 -13.56 0.86 5.71
CA TYR A 29 -13.98 -0.39 6.34
C TYR A 29 -12.75 -1.28 6.56
N PRO A 30 -12.29 -1.47 7.80
CA PRO A 30 -11.14 -2.32 8.12
C PRO A 30 -11.50 -3.77 7.86
N LEU A 31 -10.97 -4.32 6.78
CA LEU A 31 -11.16 -5.69 6.35
C LEU A 31 -10.06 -6.57 6.96
N PRO A 32 -10.43 -7.58 7.76
CA PRO A 32 -9.46 -8.57 8.23
C PRO A 32 -9.04 -9.51 7.12
N GLY A 33 -7.74 -9.83 7.08
CA GLY A 33 -7.10 -10.70 6.13
C GLY A 33 -7.72 -12.09 6.06
N ARG A 34 -8.16 -12.66 7.20
CA ARG A 34 -8.89 -13.95 7.20
C ARG A 34 -10.14 -13.95 6.31
N LEU A 35 -10.74 -12.78 6.06
CA LEU A 35 -11.91 -12.66 5.19
C LEU A 35 -11.53 -12.40 3.72
N ILE A 36 -10.28 -12.01 3.44
CA ILE A 36 -9.79 -11.68 2.09
C ILE A 36 -9.69 -12.92 1.20
N GLN A 37 -9.28 -14.07 1.76
CA GLN A 37 -9.09 -15.32 1.00
C GLN A 37 -10.33 -15.74 0.20
N ALA A 38 -11.52 -15.44 0.72
CA ALA A 38 -12.79 -15.84 0.13
C ALA A 38 -13.30 -14.83 -0.92
N LEU A 39 -12.62 -13.70 -1.12
CA LEU A 39 -13.09 -12.60 -1.94
C LEU A 39 -12.34 -12.52 -3.26
N LYS A 40 -13.08 -12.26 -4.32
CA LYS A 40 -12.54 -11.72 -5.55
C LYS A 40 -12.58 -10.20 -5.51
N PRO A 41 -11.73 -9.52 -6.30
CA PRO A 41 -11.82 -8.07 -6.49
C PRO A 41 -13.26 -7.65 -6.90
N ALA A 42 -13.91 -8.40 -7.78
CA ALA A 42 -15.28 -8.12 -8.21
C ALA A 42 -16.35 -8.21 -7.09
N ASP A 43 -16.07 -8.88 -5.97
CA ASP A 43 -17.00 -8.97 -4.83
C ASP A 43 -17.08 -7.67 -4.02
N LEU A 44 -16.07 -6.80 -4.12
CA LEU A 44 -16.10 -5.52 -3.43
C LEU A 44 -17.10 -4.56 -4.10
N PRO A 45 -17.99 -3.91 -3.32
CA PRO A 45 -18.93 -2.94 -3.85
C PRO A 45 -18.20 -1.67 -4.32
N THR A 46 -18.68 -1.09 -5.42
CA THR A 46 -18.19 0.21 -5.90
C THR A 46 -18.54 1.31 -4.89
N GLY A 47 -17.62 2.25 -4.67
CA GLY A 47 -17.85 3.42 -3.82
C GLY A 47 -17.60 3.19 -2.33
N LEU A 48 -17.25 1.97 -1.93
CA LEU A 48 -16.74 1.70 -0.59
C LEU A 48 -15.22 1.56 -0.61
N VAL A 49 -14.59 2.02 0.46
CA VAL A 49 -13.15 2.00 0.65
C VAL A 49 -12.81 1.08 1.80
N PHE A 50 -11.85 0.19 1.59
CA PHE A 50 -11.43 -0.79 2.58
C PHE A 50 -9.99 -0.53 3.00
N THR A 51 -9.67 -0.89 4.23
CA THR A 51 -8.30 -0.93 4.74
C THR A 51 -7.94 -2.34 5.14
N LEU A 52 -6.71 -2.78 4.88
CA LEU A 52 -6.23 -4.05 5.42
C LEU A 52 -5.93 -3.88 6.91
N SER A 53 -6.59 -4.65 7.77
CA SER A 53 -6.47 -4.49 9.23
C SER A 53 -5.41 -5.37 9.90
N ASP A 54 -4.95 -6.43 9.23
CA ASP A 54 -3.97 -7.39 9.76
C ASP A 54 -3.17 -8.06 8.62
N THR A 55 -2.71 -9.30 8.81
CA THR A 55 -1.92 -10.07 7.84
C THR A 55 -2.78 -10.69 6.75
N LEU A 56 -2.25 -10.77 5.53
CA LEU A 56 -2.85 -11.60 4.49
C LEU A 56 -2.94 -13.08 4.93
N PRO A 57 -3.88 -13.87 4.39
CA PRO A 57 -4.04 -15.29 4.74
C PRO A 57 -2.75 -16.13 4.58
N CYS A 58 -1.90 -15.80 3.61
CA CYS A 58 -0.60 -16.41 3.38
C CYS A 58 0.46 -16.08 4.45
N GLY A 59 0.11 -15.27 5.46
CA GLY A 59 0.98 -14.85 6.56
C GLY A 59 1.81 -13.61 6.27
N VAL A 60 1.75 -13.07 5.06
CA VAL A 60 2.46 -11.85 4.68
C VAL A 60 1.81 -10.64 5.35
N ARG A 61 2.65 -9.76 5.90
CA ARG A 61 2.26 -8.47 6.46
C ARG A 61 2.90 -7.35 5.66
N PHE A 62 2.14 -6.30 5.38
CA PHE A 62 2.70 -5.02 4.97
C PHE A 62 3.56 -4.43 6.10
N PHE A 63 4.40 -3.46 5.75
CA PHE A 63 5.27 -2.81 6.71
C PHE A 63 4.45 -2.12 7.81
N GLN A 64 5.00 -2.00 9.01
CA GLN A 64 4.24 -1.53 10.16
C GLN A 64 3.76 -0.08 10.00
N GLU A 65 4.55 0.71 9.28
CA GLU A 65 4.29 2.09 8.86
C GLU A 65 3.20 2.23 7.79
N ASP A 66 2.82 1.14 7.11
CA ASP A 66 1.94 1.18 5.94
C ASP A 66 0.49 1.03 6.34
N LEU A 67 -0.32 2.00 5.93
CA LEU A 67 -1.76 1.85 5.79
C LEU A 67 -2.10 1.53 4.34
N VAL A 68 -2.63 0.33 4.10
CA VAL A 68 -3.08 -0.10 2.77
C VAL A 68 -4.58 0.13 2.65
N VAL A 69 -4.94 1.01 1.74
CA VAL A 69 -6.31 1.39 1.40
C VAL A 69 -6.61 0.88 0.00
N PHE A 70 -7.75 0.23 -0.22
CA PHE A 70 -8.10 -0.29 -1.53
C PHE A 70 -9.60 -0.19 -1.81
N TRP A 71 -9.95 -0.01 -3.09
CA TRP A 71 -11.33 0.05 -3.54
C TRP A 71 -11.46 -0.34 -5.01
N ARG A 72 -12.68 -0.72 -5.38
CA ARG A 72 -13.06 -1.00 -6.76
C ARG A 72 -13.49 0.27 -7.48
N GLU A 73 -12.97 0.48 -8.68
CA GLU A 73 -13.27 1.65 -9.52
C GLU A 73 -14.21 1.28 -10.67
N GLY A 74 -15.52 1.44 -10.45
CA GLY A 74 -16.55 1.31 -11.50
C GLY A 74 -16.71 -0.09 -12.12
N SER A 75 -15.68 -0.55 -12.85
CA SER A 75 -15.53 -1.87 -13.47
C SER A 75 -15.19 -2.97 -12.43
N PRO A 76 -15.68 -4.21 -12.61
CA PRO A 76 -15.40 -5.35 -11.73
C PRO A 76 -13.91 -5.65 -11.52
N LEU A 77 -13.06 -5.31 -12.49
CA LEU A 77 -11.64 -5.65 -12.51
C LEU A 77 -10.72 -4.45 -12.31
N SER A 78 -11.27 -3.23 -12.23
CA SER A 78 -10.47 -2.02 -12.04
C SER A 78 -10.38 -1.68 -10.56
N PHE A 79 -9.16 -1.57 -10.07
CA PHE A 79 -8.83 -1.41 -8.67
C PHE A 79 -7.89 -0.24 -8.47
N GLN A 80 -8.07 0.44 -7.35
CA GLN A 80 -7.14 1.43 -6.86
C GLN A 80 -6.64 0.95 -5.51
N ILE A 81 -5.32 1.05 -5.32
CA ILE A 81 -4.67 0.74 -4.06
C ILE A 81 -3.82 1.94 -3.69
N GLU A 82 -4.13 2.54 -2.56
CA GLU A 82 -3.36 3.61 -1.96
C GLU A 82 -2.60 3.08 -0.76
N VAL A 83 -1.30 3.36 -0.72
CA VAL A 83 -0.43 3.05 0.40
C VAL A 83 -0.03 4.37 1.03
N ILE A 84 -0.24 4.47 2.33
CA ILE A 84 0.14 5.64 3.13
C ILE A 84 1.14 5.17 4.18
N SER A 85 2.42 5.41 3.91
CA SER A 85 3.50 5.11 4.84
C SER A 85 3.75 6.32 5.76
N ARG A 86 3.71 6.10 7.07
CA ARG A 86 4.00 7.14 8.09
C ARG A 86 5.11 6.68 9.01
N TYR A 87 6.14 7.51 9.14
CA TYR A 87 7.33 7.19 9.91
C TYR A 87 7.44 8.14 11.10
N ASP A 88 7.86 7.61 12.24
CA ASP A 88 8.28 8.41 13.39
C ASP A 88 9.82 8.51 13.40
N PRO A 89 10.40 9.71 13.22
CA PRO A 89 11.84 9.91 13.30
C PRO A 89 12.44 9.45 14.62
N ALA A 90 11.69 9.52 15.73
CA ALA A 90 12.17 9.14 17.05
C ALA A 90 12.35 7.63 17.22
N THR A 91 11.62 6.82 16.45
CA THR A 91 11.70 5.36 16.48
C THR A 91 12.32 4.79 15.21
N TRP A 92 12.87 5.63 14.33
CA TRP A 92 13.49 5.18 13.10
C TRP A 92 14.77 4.39 13.39
N ASP A 93 14.80 3.14 12.95
CA ASP A 93 15.88 2.18 13.15
C ASP A 93 16.56 1.75 11.84
N GLY A 94 16.18 2.36 10.72
CA GLY A 94 16.72 2.02 9.41
C GLY A 94 18.18 2.46 9.22
N LEU A 95 18.89 1.74 8.35
CA LEU A 95 20.33 1.94 8.10
C LEU A 95 20.68 3.31 7.52
N PHE A 96 19.74 3.99 6.88
CA PHE A 96 19.93 5.28 6.22
C PHE A 96 19.09 6.36 6.87
N PRO A 97 19.47 7.65 6.77
CA PRO A 97 18.66 8.75 7.27
C PRO A 97 17.25 8.72 6.68
N LEU A 98 16.22 8.77 7.55
CA LEU A 98 14.82 8.64 7.15
C LEU A 98 14.43 9.56 5.99
N ALA A 99 14.80 10.86 6.05
CA ALA A 99 14.50 11.81 4.99
C ALA A 99 15.08 11.38 3.62
N GLN A 100 16.32 10.87 3.61
CA GLN A 100 16.95 10.39 2.37
C GLN A 100 16.27 9.11 1.86
N THR A 101 15.90 8.22 2.77
CA THR A 101 15.15 7.00 2.47
C THR A 101 13.83 7.32 1.79
N LEU A 102 13.02 8.19 2.37
CA LEU A 102 11.73 8.60 1.79
C LEU A 102 11.91 9.30 0.45
N LEU A 103 12.89 10.19 0.32
CA LEU A 103 13.18 10.87 -0.92
C LEU A 103 13.56 9.90 -2.05
N GLN A 104 14.37 8.88 -1.76
CA GLN A 104 14.75 7.88 -2.77
C GLN A 104 13.60 6.99 -3.18
N ARG A 105 12.75 6.57 -2.23
CA ARG A 105 11.52 5.81 -2.53
C ARG A 105 10.55 6.65 -3.35
N TYR A 106 10.35 7.92 -3.00
CA TYR A 106 9.55 8.85 -3.80
C TYR A 106 10.09 9.00 -5.22
N ARG A 107 11.40 9.21 -5.40
CA ARG A 107 12.03 9.28 -6.73
C ARG A 107 11.88 7.99 -7.53
N LEU A 108 11.90 6.83 -6.86
CA LEU A 108 11.64 5.54 -7.51
C LEU A 108 10.20 5.45 -8.02
N LEU A 109 9.22 5.85 -7.22
CA LEU A 109 7.81 5.90 -7.61
C LEU A 109 7.58 6.78 -8.86
N GLN A 110 8.38 7.84 -9.05
CA GLN A 110 8.32 8.68 -10.26
C GLN A 110 8.92 8.03 -11.52
N THR A 111 9.69 6.93 -11.36
CA THR A 111 10.48 6.33 -12.46
C THR A 111 10.16 4.87 -12.74
N VAL A 112 9.46 4.18 -11.83
CA VAL A 112 9.02 2.80 -12.00
C VAL A 112 8.06 2.70 -13.19
N ARG A 113 8.25 1.70 -14.05
CA ARG A 113 7.42 1.49 -15.25
C ARG A 113 6.61 0.20 -15.19
N ASP A 114 7.00 -0.68 -14.29
CA ASP A 114 6.49 -2.02 -14.09
C ASP A 114 5.09 -2.00 -13.46
N VAL A 115 4.67 -0.84 -12.93
CA VAL A 115 3.39 -0.62 -12.23
C VAL A 115 2.84 0.75 -12.61
N ASP A 116 1.52 0.84 -12.82
CA ASP A 116 0.84 2.11 -13.09
C ASP A 116 0.65 2.90 -11.78
N VAL A 117 1.56 3.84 -11.53
CA VAL A 117 1.46 4.79 -10.42
C VAL A 117 0.58 5.97 -10.84
N ALA A 118 -0.63 6.01 -10.31
CA ALA A 118 -1.58 7.09 -10.56
C ALA A 118 -1.15 8.41 -9.91
N GLU A 119 -0.58 8.31 -8.71
CA GLU A 119 -0.23 9.46 -7.88
C GLU A 119 0.84 9.06 -6.85
N ALA A 120 1.76 9.97 -6.55
CA ALA A 120 2.68 9.84 -5.43
C ALA A 120 2.95 11.22 -4.84
N ARG A 121 3.00 11.31 -3.50
CA ARG A 121 3.26 12.54 -2.74
C ARG A 121 4.17 12.23 -1.57
N LEU A 122 5.18 13.08 -1.38
CA LEU A 122 6.06 13.08 -0.22
C LEU A 122 5.80 14.35 0.59
N ASP A 123 5.53 14.19 1.86
CA ASP A 123 5.53 15.26 2.86
C ASP A 123 6.71 15.05 3.80
N GLU A 124 7.75 15.85 3.61
CA GLU A 124 8.98 15.78 4.40
C GLU A 124 8.80 16.31 5.83
N GLN A 125 7.82 17.17 6.08
CA GLN A 125 7.58 17.73 7.42
C GLN A 125 6.95 16.69 8.35
N THR A 126 6.06 15.85 7.79
CA THR A 126 5.36 14.81 8.54
C THR A 126 5.93 13.41 8.31
N TYR A 127 7.04 13.30 7.58
CA TYR A 127 7.67 12.04 7.18
C TYR A 127 6.66 11.04 6.63
N ARG A 128 5.81 11.53 5.72
CA ARG A 128 4.72 10.76 5.11
C ARG A 128 4.97 10.59 3.62
N LEU A 129 4.91 9.35 3.16
CA LEU A 129 4.92 9.00 1.74
C LEU A 129 3.58 8.34 1.41
N SER A 130 2.82 8.93 0.49
CA SER A 130 1.56 8.35 0.00
C SER A 130 1.64 8.14 -1.49
N TYR A 131 1.19 6.99 -1.97
CA TYR A 131 1.18 6.68 -3.39
C TYR A 131 0.01 5.76 -3.73
N ARG A 132 -0.49 5.90 -4.95
CA ARG A 132 -1.65 5.18 -5.46
C ARG A 132 -1.29 4.43 -6.73
N PHE A 133 -1.60 3.15 -6.75
CA PHE A 133 -1.50 2.30 -7.92
C PHE A 133 -2.86 2.13 -8.58
N ARG A 134 -2.91 2.21 -9.91
CA ARG A 134 -4.00 1.60 -10.67
C ARG A 134 -3.66 0.14 -10.88
N TRP A 135 -4.61 -0.73 -10.56
CA TRP A 135 -4.46 -2.16 -10.74
C TRP A 135 -5.59 -2.70 -11.59
N GLN A 136 -5.24 -3.51 -12.58
CA GLN A 136 -6.20 -4.22 -13.40
C GLN A 136 -6.15 -5.69 -13.00
N ALA A 137 -7.14 -6.12 -12.21
CA ALA A 137 -7.24 -7.49 -11.75
C ALA A 137 -7.50 -8.46 -12.93
N ARG A 138 -6.98 -9.68 -12.82
CA ARG A 138 -7.35 -10.77 -13.73
C ARG A 138 -8.68 -11.40 -13.28
N GLU A 139 -9.43 -11.99 -14.22
CA GLU A 139 -10.75 -12.57 -13.90
C GLU A 139 -10.71 -13.69 -12.85
N GLU A 140 -9.61 -14.44 -12.82
CA GLU A 140 -9.37 -15.54 -11.88
C GLU A 140 -8.62 -15.11 -10.61
N GLU A 141 -8.14 -13.87 -10.55
CA GLU A 141 -7.37 -13.36 -9.40
C GLU A 141 -8.28 -13.18 -8.19
N ASP A 142 -7.89 -13.77 -7.07
CA ASP A 142 -8.49 -13.48 -5.78
C ASP A 142 -7.88 -12.20 -5.16
N LEU A 143 -8.56 -11.62 -4.19
CA LEU A 143 -8.14 -10.37 -3.57
C LEU A 143 -6.82 -10.53 -2.80
N GLU A 144 -6.55 -11.73 -2.28
CA GLU A 144 -5.28 -12.04 -1.61
C GLU A 144 -4.10 -11.94 -2.57
N GLY A 145 -4.17 -12.60 -3.73
CA GLY A 145 -3.13 -12.60 -4.75
C GLY A 145 -2.86 -11.20 -5.31
N LEU A 146 -3.90 -10.39 -5.48
CA LEU A 146 -3.77 -8.98 -5.85
C LEU A 146 -2.98 -8.20 -4.78
N LEU A 147 -3.39 -8.28 -3.51
CA LEU A 147 -2.73 -7.55 -2.43
C LEU A 147 -1.31 -8.07 -2.18
N LEU A 148 -1.07 -9.37 -2.36
CA LEU A 148 0.27 -9.94 -2.31
C LEU A 148 1.16 -9.36 -3.43
N SER A 149 0.63 -9.25 -4.65
CA SER A 149 1.36 -8.63 -5.77
C SER A 149 1.70 -7.17 -5.49
N VAL A 150 0.79 -6.42 -4.85
CA VAL A 150 1.06 -5.06 -4.38
C VAL A 150 2.17 -5.06 -3.32
N TRP A 151 2.12 -5.96 -2.35
CA TRP A 151 3.17 -6.09 -1.34
C TRP A 151 4.55 -6.39 -1.95
N GLU A 152 4.62 -7.26 -2.97
CA GLU A 152 5.87 -7.57 -3.69
C GLU A 152 6.42 -6.35 -4.43
N VAL A 153 5.54 -5.53 -5.01
CA VAL A 153 5.92 -4.25 -5.62
C VAL A 153 6.54 -3.32 -4.58
N ILE A 154 5.87 -3.12 -3.43
CA ILE A 154 6.36 -2.25 -2.36
C ILE A 154 7.71 -2.76 -1.84
N SER A 155 7.81 -4.06 -1.55
CA SER A 155 9.04 -4.69 -1.05
C SER A 155 10.21 -4.52 -2.01
N ARG A 156 9.95 -4.53 -3.32
CA ARG A 156 10.97 -4.24 -4.34
C ARG A 156 11.33 -2.76 -4.40
N LEU A 157 10.36 -1.85 -4.30
CA LEU A 157 10.62 -0.40 -4.22
C LEU A 157 11.52 -0.07 -3.03
N GLU A 158 11.25 -0.70 -1.89
CA GLU A 158 12.05 -0.64 -0.67
C GLU A 158 13.51 -1.06 -0.92
N GLN A 159 13.71 -2.26 -1.46
CA GLN A 159 15.03 -2.80 -1.78
C GLN A 159 15.79 -1.93 -2.78
N MET A 160 15.12 -1.46 -3.83
CA MET A 160 15.71 -0.58 -4.83
C MET A 160 16.10 0.78 -4.25
N GLY A 161 15.29 1.32 -3.34
CA GLY A 161 15.59 2.59 -2.64
C GLY A 161 16.87 2.48 -1.84
N ASN A 162 16.97 1.43 -1.03
CA ASN A 162 18.16 1.13 -0.24
C ASN A 162 19.39 0.90 -1.12
N ALA A 163 19.24 0.18 -2.24
CA ALA A 163 20.34 -0.04 -3.18
C ALA A 163 20.86 1.27 -3.81
N ARG A 164 19.99 2.25 -4.07
CA ARG A 164 20.40 3.58 -4.56
C ARG A 164 21.18 4.37 -3.51
N LEU A 165 20.77 4.28 -2.24
CA LEU A 165 21.48 4.92 -1.13
C LEU A 165 22.88 4.33 -0.94
N TRP A 166 23.01 3.00 -0.97
CA TRP A 166 24.30 2.32 -0.93
C TRP A 166 25.25 2.78 -2.03
N LYS A 167 24.77 2.89 -3.27
CA LYS A 167 25.59 3.36 -4.41
C LYS A 167 26.02 4.81 -4.25
N GLY A 168 25.15 5.67 -3.72
CA GLY A 168 25.49 7.07 -3.43
C GLY A 168 26.66 7.20 -2.45
N ILE A 169 26.63 6.42 -1.36
CA ILE A 169 27.71 6.39 -0.36
C ILE A 169 29.03 5.94 -0.98
N GLN A 170 29.00 4.91 -1.83
CA GLN A 170 30.20 4.42 -2.53
C GLN A 170 30.80 5.47 -3.48
N SER A 171 29.95 6.25 -4.16
CA SER A 171 30.43 7.33 -5.04
C SER A 171 31.02 8.52 -4.29
N GLU A 172 30.48 8.86 -3.12
CA GLU A 172 31.02 9.94 -2.28
C GLU A 172 32.34 9.52 -1.61
N SER A 173 32.42 8.26 -1.15
CA SER A 173 33.62 7.70 -0.52
C SER A 173 34.79 7.48 -1.51
N GLY A 174 34.53 7.48 -2.82
CA GLY A 174 35.53 7.31 -3.87
C GLY A 174 36.21 8.62 -4.32
N ASN A 175 35.73 9.78 -3.88
CA ASN A 175 36.23 11.09 -4.31
C ASN A 175 37.27 11.73 -3.36
N ASP A 176 37.53 11.13 -2.19
CA ASP A 176 38.42 11.71 -1.16
C ASP A 176 39.85 11.11 -1.14
N LEU A 177 40.24 10.29 -2.13
CA LEU A 177 41.54 9.60 -2.11
C LEU A 177 42.58 10.04 -3.15
N TYR A 178 42.32 11.09 -3.93
CA TYR A 178 43.35 11.65 -4.82
C TYR A 178 43.32 13.19 -4.83
N PRO A 179 44.20 13.86 -4.06
CA PRO A 179 44.52 15.24 -4.38
C PRO A 179 45.29 15.26 -5.70
N SER A 180 44.90 16.20 -6.56
CA SER A 180 45.52 16.49 -7.86
C SER A 180 46.98 16.87 -7.75
#